data_AF-A0A2D6MCH2-F1
#
_entry.id   AF-A0A2D6MCH2-F1
#
_cell.length_a   1.000
_cell.length_b   1.000
_cell.length_c   1.000
_cell.angle_alpha   90.00
_cell.angle_beta   90.00
_cell.angle_gamma   90.00
#
_symmetry.space_group_name_H-M   'P 1'
#
loop_
_entity.id
_entity.type
_entity.pdbx_description
1 polymer ?
#
loop_
_entity_poly.entity_id
_entity_poly.type
_entity_poly.pdbx_seq_one_letter_code
_entity_poly.pdbx_strand_id
1 'polypeptide(L)' 'MGKGISALVGGGIAGLIVFVIVMVIFAPIFSIWAVNLLFGTQIPVTFWTWLSALWITHIVHGSSSSSS' A
#
# COMPACT_ATOMS: atom_id res chain seq x y z
N MET A 1 18.43 -27.54 16.91
CA MET A 1 17.07 -27.42 16.34
C MET A 1 16.61 -25.98 16.00
N GLY A 2 17.39 -24.91 16.27
CA GLY A 2 16.92 -23.52 16.05
C GLY A 2 17.07 -22.92 14.64
N LYS A 3 17.93 -23.47 13.77
CA LYS A 3 18.23 -22.84 12.46
C LYS A 3 17.08 -22.91 11.43
N GLY A 4 16.22 -23.92 11.52
CA GLY A 4 15.11 -24.10 10.56
C GLY A 4 13.94 -23.12 10.78
N ILE A 5 13.61 -22.81 12.03
CA ILE A 5 12.51 -21.90 12.37
C ILE A 5 12.88 -20.45 12.05
N SER A 6 14.13 -20.03 12.34
CA SER A 6 14.61 -18.68 11.98
C SER A 6 14.67 -18.45 10.46
N ALA A 7 14.95 -19.49 9.66
CA ALA A 7 14.94 -19.39 8.20
C ALA A 7 13.51 -19.28 7.63
N LEU A 8 12.54 -20.02 8.19
CA LEU A 8 11.13 -19.92 7.83
C LEU A 8 10.55 -18.54 8.19
N VAL A 9 10.85 -18.05 9.39
CA VAL A 9 10.43 -16.72 9.87
C VAL A 9 11.12 -15.62 9.05
N GLY A 10 12.41 -15.75 8.75
CA GLY A 10 13.14 -14.82 7.90
C GLY A 10 12.59 -14.72 6.47
N GLY A 11 12.24 -15.86 5.86
CA GLY A 11 11.61 -15.88 4.54
C GLY A 11 10.19 -15.29 4.54
N GLY A 12 9.39 -15.59 5.56
CA GLY A 12 8.04 -15.06 5.71
C GLY A 12 8.01 -13.53 5.88
N ILE A 13 8.86 -12.99 6.75
CA ILE A 13 8.94 -11.54 7.00
C ILE A 13 9.48 -10.81 5.75
N ALA A 14 10.50 -11.35 5.09
CA ALA A 14 11.03 -10.77 3.86
C ALA A 14 9.96 -10.69 2.75
N GLY A 15 9.17 -11.75 2.58
CA GLY A 15 8.05 -11.75 1.62
C GLY A 15 6.98 -10.72 1.96
N LEU A 16 6.65 -10.57 3.25
CA LEU A 16 5.67 -9.58 3.70
C LEU A 16 6.15 -8.15 3.46
N ILE A 17 7.42 -7.85 3.73
CA ILE A 17 8.01 -6.52 3.48
C ILE A 17 7.93 -6.18 1.99
N VAL A 18 8.30 -7.11 1.10
CA VAL A 18 8.22 -6.91 -0.35
C VAL A 18 6.77 -6.65 -0.78
N PHE A 19 5.83 -7.45 -0.26
CA PHE A 19 4.41 -7.28 -0.55
C PHE A 19 3.89 -5.90 -0.13
N VAL A 20 4.24 -5.42 1.07
CA VAL A 20 3.86 -4.09 1.56
C VAL A 20 4.44 -2.99 0.67
N ILE A 21 5.71 -3.09 0.26
CA ILE A 21 6.33 -2.11 -0.63
C ILE A 21 5.59 -2.04 -1.98
N VAL A 22 5.26 -3.20 -2.56
CA VAL A 22 4.47 -3.26 -3.80
C VAL A 22 3.10 -2.60 -3.60
N MET A 23 2.40 -2.93 -2.51
CA MET A 23 1.11 -2.31 -2.17
C MET A 23 1.20 -0.79 -2.07
N VAL A 24 2.21 -0.25 -1.37
CA VAL A 24 2.38 1.20 -1.20
C VAL A 24 2.63 1.91 -2.53
N ILE A 25 3.34 1.27 -3.47
CA ILE A 25 3.63 1.87 -4.79
C ILE A 25 2.41 1.78 -5.71
N PHE A 26 1.74 0.62 -5.77
CA PHE A 26 0.68 0.37 -6.73
C PHE A 26 -0.70 0.88 -6.28
N ALA A 27 -1.01 0.86 -4.99
CA ALA A 27 -2.31 1.30 -4.49
C ALA A 27 -2.67 2.74 -4.92
N PRO A 28 -1.77 3.74 -4.82
CA PRO A 28 -2.11 5.11 -5.23
C PRO A 28 -2.32 5.23 -6.74
N ILE A 29 -1.57 4.46 -7.54
CA ILE A 29 -1.70 4.43 -9.00
C ILE A 29 -3.09 3.93 -9.38
N PHE A 30 -3.53 2.81 -8.79
CA PHE A 30 -4.87 2.27 -9.01
C PHE A 30 -5.98 3.23 -8.56
N SER A 31 -5.80 3.89 -7.41
CA SER A 31 -6.77 4.90 -6.94
C SER A 31 -6.89 6.08 -7.91
N ILE A 32 -5.78 6.62 -8.41
CA ILE A 32 -5.80 7.71 -9.39
C ILE A 32 -6.47 7.26 -10.69
N TRP A 33 -6.18 6.03 -11.14
CA TRP A 33 -6.84 5.45 -12.31
C TRP A 33 -8.34 5.31 -12.12
N ALA A 34 -8.79 4.79 -10.97
CA ALA A 34 -10.21 4.64 -10.67
C ALA A 34 -10.94 5.98 -10.68
N VAL A 35 -10.35 7.01 -10.04
CA VAL A 35 -10.91 8.38 -10.03
C VAL A 35 -10.99 8.94 -11.44
N ASN A 36 -9.93 8.81 -12.24
CA ASN A 36 -9.92 9.25 -13.63
C ASN A 36 -10.99 8.55 -14.47
N LEU A 37 -11.19 7.25 -14.27
CA LEU A 37 -12.17 6.46 -15.01
C LEU A 37 -13.62 6.82 -14.63
N LEU A 38 -13.86 7.06 -13.33
CA LEU A 38 -15.20 7.36 -12.80
C LEU A 38 -15.63 8.81 -13.09
N PHE A 39 -14.70 9.75 -13.02
CA PHE A 39 -15.00 11.18 -13.04
C PHE A 39 -14.43 11.94 -14.24
N GLY A 40 -13.62 11.29 -15.11
CA GLY A 40 -13.03 11.93 -16.28
C GLY A 40 -12.00 13.02 -15.95
N THR A 41 -11.41 12.99 -14.76
CA THR A 41 -10.58 14.08 -14.19
C THR A 41 -9.19 14.25 -14.81
N GLN A 42 -8.76 13.32 -15.68
CA GLN A 42 -7.45 13.32 -16.36
C GLN A 42 -6.24 13.66 -15.46
N ILE A 43 -6.25 13.20 -14.20
CA ILE A 43 -5.18 13.43 -13.22
C ILE A 43 -3.91 12.68 -13.69
N PRO A 44 -2.81 13.39 -13.99
CA PRO A 44 -1.58 12.74 -14.41
C PRO A 44 -0.92 12.03 -13.23
N VAL A 45 -0.36 10.84 -13.46
CA VAL A 45 0.39 10.11 -12.42
C VAL A 45 1.79 10.73 -12.28
N THR A 46 1.93 11.61 -11.30
CA THR A 46 3.18 12.26 -10.90
C THR A 46 3.50 11.93 -9.43
N PHE A 47 4.73 12.21 -9.00
CA PHE A 47 5.12 12.01 -7.60
C PHE A 47 4.20 12.74 -6.61
N TRP A 48 3.80 13.97 -6.94
CA TRP A 48 2.92 14.78 -6.10
C TRP A 48 1.52 14.18 -5.99
N THR A 49 0.92 13.79 -7.11
CA THR A 49 -0.41 13.15 -7.11
C THR A 49 -0.41 11.79 -6.42
N TRP A 50 0.70 11.04 -6.53
CA TRP A 50 0.90 9.77 -5.83
C TRP A 50 0.93 9.99 -4.31
N LEU A 51 1.68 10.99 -3.84
CA LEU A 51 1.75 11.36 -2.43
C LEU A 51 0.40 11.87 -1.90
N SER A 52 -0.31 12.69 -2.68
CA SER A 52 -1.67 13.14 -2.33
C SER A 52 -2.64 11.97 -2.18
N ALA A 53 -2.61 11.00 -3.10
CA ALA A 53 -3.45 9.81 -3.01
C ALA A 53 -3.13 8.96 -1.76
N LEU A 54 -1.85 8.81 -1.40
CA LEU A 54 -1.46 8.16 -0.13
C LEU A 54 -1.99 8.92 1.09
N TRP A 55 -1.84 10.25 1.10
CA TRP A 55 -2.30 11.09 2.20
C TRP A 55 -3.82 10.99 2.39
N ILE A 56 -4.59 11.10 1.30
CA ILE A 56 -6.04 10.93 1.31
C ILE A 56 -6.41 9.54 1.81
N THR A 57 -5.74 8.49 1.33
CA THR A 57 -5.98 7.11 1.76
C THR A 57 -5.77 6.96 3.26
N HIS A 58 -4.74 7.58 3.83
CA HIS A 58 -4.47 7.57 5.27
C HIS A 58 -5.51 8.34 6.09
N ILE A 59 -6.04 9.45 5.56
CA ILE A 59 -7.13 10.20 6.22
C ILE A 59 -8.45 9.41 6.20
N VAL A 60 -8.75 8.76 5.07
CA VAL A 60 -10.03 8.05 4.87
C VAL A 60 -10.05 6.70 5.59
N HIS A 61 -8.92 6.00 5.68
CA HIS A 61 -8.79 4.82 6.54
C HIS A 61 -8.67 5.23 8.00
N GLY A 62 -9.78 5.69 8.57
CA GLY A 62 -9.92 5.92 10.01
C GLY A 62 -9.53 4.67 10.79
N SER A 63 -8.74 4.88 11.85
CA SER A 63 -8.17 3.86 12.75
C SER A 63 -9.17 2.77 13.13
N SER A 64 -9.10 1.62 12.45
CA SER A 64 -9.71 0.38 12.93
C SER A 64 -8.78 -0.19 13.99
N SER A 65 -8.85 0.39 15.19
CA SER A 65 -8.18 -0.12 16.38
C SER A 65 -8.81 -1.47 16.73
N SER A 66 -8.21 -2.58 16.30
CA SER A 66 -8.57 -3.89 16.84
C SER A 66 -8.06 -3.97 18.28
N SER A 67 -8.91 -3.57 19.23
CA SER A 67 -8.69 -3.87 20.64
C SER A 67 -9.06 -5.34 20.86
N SER A 68 -8.06 -6.21 20.87
CA SER A 68 -8.18 -7.59 21.37
C SER A 68 -6.89 -8.01 22.05
#